data_AF-A0A7W2HWH3-F1
#
_entry.id   AF-A0A7W2HWH3-F1
#
_cell.length_a   1.000
_cell.length_b   1.000
_cell.length_c   1.000
_cell.angle_alpha   90.00
_cell.angle_beta   90.00
_cell.angle_gamma   90.00
#
_symmetry.space_group_name_H-M   'P 1'
#
loop_
_entity.id
_entity.type
_entity.pdbx_description
1 polymer ?
#
loop_
_entity_poly.entity_id
_entity_poly.type
_entity_poly.pdbx_seq_one_letter_code
_entity_poly.pdbx_strand_id
1 'polypeptide(L)'
;MATIDRQATTLALAHALSAAERGLAVIPLSRTKLPALRSPHRDRPDLATHRDRPDRADRPDRAASGGPVGPPCHGECGRFGHGVHDASTDPRRIRELFAAAPWATGYGIACGLPPHHLIGVDLDTKSGTDSTTALRELALRHLFTIPPTVVVVTPSGGRHLWLTGPPDVVVPNSASRLAPGIDIRGAGGYLVGPGSRTDHGVYQTAPGAAHLSPAPCPTPLLRLLLPPPRHARVGLRGTAAGTGREPGHGTGSRTGSHPDDALARAHQGDGLIQFVLSAHTGQRNTRLFWAACRAYENGLGPTLTAALIDAAVHTGLPLREARSTVASAARMTPRRPT
;
A
#
# COMPACT_ATOMS: atom_id res chain seq x y z
N MET A 1 -5.38 -6.88 -35.48
CA MET A 1 -4.89 -6.82 -34.08
C MET A 1 -3.46 -6.28 -34.00
N ALA A 2 -2.49 -6.84 -34.74
CA ALA A 2 -1.09 -6.39 -34.73
C ALA A 2 -0.85 -4.89 -34.98
N THR A 3 -1.60 -4.25 -35.88
CA THR A 3 -1.46 -2.81 -36.18
C THR A 3 -1.92 -1.92 -35.03
N ILE A 4 -3.00 -2.32 -34.34
CA ILE A 4 -3.57 -1.59 -33.19
C ILE A 4 -2.61 -1.68 -31.99
N ASP A 5 -2.02 -2.85 -31.76
CA ASP A 5 -1.08 -3.03 -30.65
C ASP A 5 0.25 -2.28 -30.90
N ARG A 6 0.74 -2.25 -32.15
CA ARG A 6 1.90 -1.41 -32.52
C ARG A 6 1.62 0.08 -32.32
N GLN A 7 0.45 0.56 -32.72
CA GLN A 7 0.06 1.96 -32.53
C GLN A 7 -0.05 2.30 -31.04
N ALA A 8 -0.67 1.42 -30.25
CA ALA A 8 -0.78 1.60 -28.80
C ALA A 8 0.59 1.67 -28.12
N THR A 9 1.53 0.79 -28.51
CA THR A 9 2.90 0.79 -27.99
C THR A 9 3.65 2.07 -28.36
N THR A 10 3.48 2.55 -29.60
CA THR A 10 4.10 3.81 -30.06
C THR A 10 3.62 5.01 -29.25
N LEU A 11 2.31 5.10 -28.99
CA LEU A 11 1.73 6.16 -28.17
C LEU A 11 2.19 6.06 -26.71
N ALA A 12 2.20 4.85 -26.14
CA ALA A 12 2.66 4.62 -24.77
C ALA A 12 4.13 5.02 -24.61
N LEU A 13 5.00 4.67 -25.57
CA LEU A 13 6.40 5.10 -25.60
C LEU A 13 6.53 6.63 -25.67
N ALA A 14 5.77 7.29 -26.54
CA ALA A 14 5.81 8.75 -26.66
C ALA A 14 5.42 9.45 -25.33
N HIS A 15 4.37 8.96 -24.65
CA HIS A 15 3.98 9.48 -23.34
C HIS A 15 5.03 9.19 -22.26
N ALA A 16 5.63 7.99 -22.27
CA ALA A 16 6.70 7.62 -21.34
C ALA A 16 7.93 8.53 -21.49
N LEU A 17 8.35 8.81 -22.74
CA LEU A 17 9.46 9.73 -23.02
C LEU A 17 9.15 11.16 -22.56
N SER A 18 7.94 11.66 -22.82
CA SER A 18 7.50 12.98 -22.32
C SER A 18 7.48 13.05 -20.79
N ALA A 19 7.17 11.94 -20.09
CA ALA A 19 7.27 11.88 -18.64
C ALA A 19 8.73 11.89 -18.16
N ALA A 20 9.61 11.15 -18.85
CA ALA A 20 11.04 11.09 -18.55
C ALA A 20 11.74 12.46 -18.72
N GLU A 21 11.36 13.24 -19.73
CA GLU A 21 11.83 14.62 -19.91
C GLU A 21 11.50 15.53 -18.71
N ARG A 22 10.43 15.21 -17.96
CA ARG A 22 10.08 15.90 -16.71
C ARG A 22 10.78 15.30 -15.47
N GLY A 23 11.73 14.40 -15.67
CA GLY A 23 12.46 13.72 -14.59
C GLY A 23 11.69 12.59 -13.90
N LEU A 24 10.63 12.05 -14.53
CA LEU A 24 9.87 10.94 -13.97
C LEU A 24 10.42 9.61 -14.51
N ALA A 25 10.91 8.74 -13.63
CA ALA A 25 11.39 7.42 -14.03
C ALA A 25 10.23 6.52 -14.43
N VAL A 26 10.30 5.89 -15.61
CA VAL A 26 9.19 5.14 -16.20
C VAL A 26 9.54 3.71 -16.58
N ILE A 27 8.51 2.85 -16.60
CA ILE A 27 8.55 1.46 -17.09
C ILE A 27 7.39 1.15 -18.03
N PRO A 28 7.53 0.22 -19.00
CA PRO A 28 6.42 -0.22 -19.82
C PRO A 28 5.42 -1.07 -19.02
N LEU A 29 4.12 -0.84 -19.24
CA LEU A 29 3.03 -1.63 -18.64
C LEU A 29 2.17 -2.31 -19.69
N SER A 30 1.62 -3.47 -19.32
CA SER A 30 0.58 -4.18 -20.09
C SER A 30 -0.81 -3.52 -19.90
N ARG A 31 -1.80 -4.02 -20.66
CA ARG A 31 -3.22 -3.65 -20.50
C ARG A 31 -3.79 -3.91 -19.10
N THR A 32 -3.20 -4.86 -18.38
CA THR A 32 -3.57 -5.20 -16.99
C THR A 32 -2.83 -4.36 -15.95
N LYS A 33 -2.08 -3.34 -16.38
CA LYS A 33 -1.33 -2.38 -15.53
C LYS A 33 -0.15 -3.00 -14.79
N LEU A 34 0.25 -4.20 -15.16
CA LEU A 34 1.44 -4.87 -14.61
C LEU A 34 2.67 -4.52 -15.46
N PRO A 35 3.89 -4.58 -14.91
CA PRO A 35 5.11 -4.45 -15.69
C PRO A 35 5.08 -5.39 -16.90
N ALA A 36 5.37 -4.84 -18.08
CA ALA A 36 5.19 -5.56 -19.33
C ALA A 36 6.23 -6.67 -19.53
N LEU A 37 7.39 -6.55 -18.89
CA LEU A 37 8.49 -7.51 -18.94
C LEU A 37 8.42 -8.48 -17.75
N ARG A 38 8.65 -9.77 -18.02
CA ARG A 38 8.66 -10.82 -16.99
C ARG A 38 10.02 -10.87 -16.31
N SER A 39 10.01 -11.17 -15.01
CA SER A 39 11.24 -11.38 -14.25
C SER A 39 12.11 -12.48 -14.85
N PRO A 40 13.44 -12.27 -14.95
CA PRO A 40 14.40 -13.25 -15.46
C PRO A 40 14.74 -14.34 -14.42
N HIS A 41 14.19 -14.27 -13.21
CA HIS A 41 14.50 -15.17 -12.08
C HIS A 41 13.42 -16.22 -11.81
N ARG A 42 12.61 -16.59 -12.82
CA ARG A 42 11.48 -17.51 -12.65
C ARG A 42 11.83 -18.98 -12.34
N ASP A 43 13.12 -19.34 -12.31
CA ASP A 43 13.59 -20.73 -12.05
C ASP A 43 14.15 -20.94 -10.64
N ARG A 44 13.65 -20.22 -9.63
CA ARG A 44 13.77 -20.66 -8.23
C ARG A 44 12.41 -21.20 -7.77
N PRO A 45 12.33 -22.47 -7.35
CA PRO A 45 11.04 -23.07 -6.99
C PRO A 45 10.57 -22.47 -5.67
N ASP A 46 9.68 -21.48 -5.73
CA ASP A 46 8.96 -20.99 -4.57
C ASP A 46 7.45 -21.18 -4.75
N LEU A 47 6.91 -21.98 -3.83
CA LEU A 47 5.58 -21.91 -3.24
C LEU A 47 4.45 -21.58 -4.21
N ALA A 48 4.05 -22.62 -4.97
CA ALA A 48 2.65 -22.74 -5.33
C ALA A 48 1.83 -22.74 -4.04
N THR A 49 1.06 -21.65 -3.86
CA THR A 49 -0.07 -21.58 -2.94
C THR A 49 -0.83 -22.89 -2.93
N HIS A 50 -1.00 -23.49 -1.75
CA HIS A 50 -1.88 -24.62 -1.49
C HIS A 50 -3.21 -24.42 -2.23
N ARG A 51 -3.39 -25.15 -3.34
CA ARG A 51 -4.70 -25.54 -3.83
C ARG A 51 -4.85 -26.99 -3.43
N ASP A 52 -5.69 -27.21 -2.43
CA ASP A 52 -6.28 -28.51 -2.16
C ASP A 52 -6.82 -29.10 -3.47
N ARG A 53 -6.29 -30.25 -3.87
CA ARG A 53 -7.04 -31.31 -4.54
C ARG A 53 -6.47 -32.67 -4.14
N PRO A 54 -7.33 -33.68 -3.94
CA PRO A 54 -6.97 -34.89 -3.21
C PRO A 54 -6.30 -35.95 -4.10
N ASP A 55 -5.45 -36.73 -3.43
CA ASP A 55 -4.99 -38.10 -3.70
C ASP A 55 -4.88 -38.59 -5.14
N ARG A 56 -3.63 -38.87 -5.57
CA ARG A 56 -3.25 -40.18 -6.13
C ARG A 56 -1.79 -40.49 -5.80
N ALA A 57 -1.58 -41.69 -5.25
CA ALA A 57 -0.31 -42.25 -4.85
C ALA A 57 0.62 -42.60 -6.03
N ASP A 58 1.91 -42.65 -5.69
CA ASP A 58 2.95 -43.56 -6.21
C ASP A 58 3.89 -43.08 -7.35
N ARG A 59 5.08 -42.56 -6.96
CA ARG A 59 6.40 -42.82 -7.61
C ARG A 59 7.58 -42.22 -6.81
N PRO A 60 8.78 -42.85 -6.84
CA PRO A 60 9.84 -42.56 -5.88
C PRO A 60 10.79 -41.42 -6.27
N ASP A 61 11.37 -40.87 -5.21
CA ASP A 61 12.40 -39.83 -5.07
C ASP A 61 13.34 -39.56 -6.24
N ARG A 62 13.35 -38.30 -6.69
CA ARG A 62 14.58 -37.62 -7.11
C ARG A 62 14.75 -36.40 -6.21
N ALA A 63 15.76 -36.44 -5.35
CA ALA A 63 16.15 -35.36 -4.47
C ALA A 63 16.36 -34.05 -5.26
N ALA A 64 15.41 -33.12 -5.15
CA ALA A 64 15.55 -31.77 -5.63
C ALA A 64 16.41 -31.00 -4.61
N SER A 65 17.64 -30.70 -4.98
CA SER A 65 18.57 -29.84 -4.24
C SER A 65 18.03 -28.41 -4.17
N GLY A 66 17.22 -28.11 -3.14
CA GLY A 66 16.75 -26.78 -2.80
C GLY A 66 17.85 -25.99 -2.09
N GLY A 67 18.64 -25.22 -2.85
CA GLY A 67 19.55 -24.22 -2.30
C GLY A 67 18.80 -22.96 -1.83
N PRO A 68 19.37 -22.16 -0.93
CA PRO A 68 18.71 -21.00 -0.34
C PRO A 68 18.37 -19.91 -1.38
N VAL A 69 17.15 -19.37 -1.28
CA VAL A 69 16.68 -18.23 -2.07
C VAL A 69 17.45 -16.99 -1.64
N GLY A 70 18.45 -16.60 -2.44
CA GLY A 70 19.15 -15.31 -2.29
C GLY A 70 18.20 -14.11 -2.39
N PRO A 71 18.67 -12.90 -2.01
CA PRO A 71 17.85 -11.70 -1.94
C PRO A 71 17.19 -11.35 -3.30
N PRO A 72 16.05 -10.63 -3.28
CA PRO A 72 15.41 -10.17 -4.51
C PRO A 72 16.36 -9.29 -5.32
N CYS A 73 16.49 -9.58 -6.61
CA CYS A 73 17.26 -8.76 -7.54
C CYS A 73 16.41 -7.54 -7.96
N HIS A 74 16.98 -6.35 -7.83
CA HIS A 74 16.41 -5.07 -8.23
C HIS A 74 17.07 -4.51 -9.51
N GLY A 75 17.62 -5.38 -10.34
CA GLY A 75 18.25 -5.03 -11.62
C GLY A 75 19.77 -5.14 -11.66
N GLU A 76 20.40 -5.52 -10.54
CA GLU A 76 21.86 -5.68 -10.45
C GLU A 76 22.40 -6.74 -11.42
N CYS A 77 21.56 -7.68 -11.86
CA CYS A 77 21.93 -8.68 -12.85
C CYS A 77 22.02 -8.15 -14.30
N GLY A 78 21.68 -6.88 -14.54
CA GLY A 78 21.75 -6.22 -15.85
C GLY A 78 20.65 -6.62 -16.85
N ARG A 79 19.82 -7.61 -16.52
CA ARG A 79 18.68 -8.04 -17.36
C ARG A 79 17.45 -7.16 -17.12
N PHE A 80 16.48 -7.16 -18.03
CA PHE A 80 15.17 -6.58 -17.78
C PHE A 80 14.25 -7.54 -17.03
N GLY A 81 13.17 -7.02 -16.44
CA GLY A 81 12.08 -7.78 -15.83
C GLY A 81 11.90 -7.56 -14.33
N HIS A 82 12.56 -6.57 -13.73
CA HIS A 82 12.52 -6.29 -12.29
C HIS A 82 11.40 -5.31 -11.90
N GLY A 83 10.40 -5.14 -12.77
CA GLY A 83 9.25 -4.30 -12.53
C GLY A 83 9.64 -2.84 -12.37
N VAL A 84 9.16 -2.20 -11.30
CA VAL A 84 9.45 -0.78 -11.01
C VAL A 84 10.93 -0.48 -10.85
N HIS A 85 11.75 -1.47 -10.54
CA HIS A 85 13.20 -1.29 -10.39
C HIS A 85 13.92 -1.12 -11.73
N ASP A 86 13.28 -1.48 -12.85
CA ASP A 86 13.80 -1.15 -14.19
C ASP A 86 13.46 0.29 -14.62
N ALA A 87 12.77 1.07 -13.78
CA ALA A 87 12.34 2.42 -14.14
C ALA A 87 13.52 3.33 -14.44
N SER A 88 13.43 4.08 -15.53
CA SER A 88 14.50 4.96 -15.98
C SER A 88 13.97 6.28 -16.50
N THR A 89 14.78 7.32 -16.40
CA THR A 89 14.61 8.60 -17.08
C THR A 89 15.46 8.70 -18.35
N ASP A 90 16.36 7.75 -18.60
CA ASP A 90 17.20 7.73 -19.80
C ASP A 90 16.36 7.32 -21.03
N PRO A 91 16.21 8.20 -22.04
CA PRO A 91 15.41 7.90 -23.22
C PRO A 91 15.93 6.69 -24.01
N ARG A 92 17.23 6.37 -23.95
CA ARG A 92 17.76 5.16 -24.61
C ARG A 92 17.26 3.91 -23.90
N ARG A 93 17.45 3.83 -22.57
CA ARG A 93 16.95 2.73 -21.76
C ARG A 93 15.44 2.53 -21.89
N ILE A 94 14.66 3.60 -21.92
CA ILE A 94 13.20 3.52 -22.09
C ILE A 94 12.85 2.89 -23.44
N ARG A 95 13.52 3.30 -24.53
CA ARG A 95 13.30 2.71 -25.86
C ARG A 95 13.66 1.22 -25.88
N GLU A 96 14.74 0.82 -25.22
CA GLU A 96 15.12 -0.59 -25.09
C GLU A 96 14.05 -1.41 -24.33
N LEU A 97 13.52 -0.88 -23.22
CA LEU A 97 12.46 -1.53 -22.45
C LEU A 97 11.19 -1.71 -23.29
N PHE A 98 10.77 -0.69 -24.05
CA PHE A 98 9.62 -0.78 -24.94
C PHE A 98 9.87 -1.68 -26.15
N ALA A 99 11.09 -1.71 -26.69
CA ALA A 99 11.47 -2.63 -27.76
C ALA A 99 11.42 -4.10 -27.29
N ALA A 100 11.79 -4.37 -26.03
CA ALA A 100 11.65 -5.68 -25.40
C ALA A 100 10.20 -6.04 -25.03
N ALA A 101 9.30 -5.04 -24.97
CA ALA A 101 7.88 -5.20 -24.65
C ALA A 101 6.97 -4.60 -25.74
N PRO A 102 6.97 -5.14 -26.98
CA PRO A 102 6.19 -4.60 -28.10
C PRO A 102 4.66 -4.74 -27.95
N TRP A 103 4.20 -5.29 -26.81
CA TRP A 103 2.80 -5.39 -26.40
C TRP A 103 2.42 -4.39 -25.30
N ALA A 104 3.34 -3.53 -24.88
CA ALA A 104 3.08 -2.53 -23.85
C ALA A 104 2.05 -1.51 -24.35
N THR A 105 0.97 -1.30 -23.60
CA THR A 105 -0.09 -0.34 -23.95
C THR A 105 -0.14 0.86 -23.04
N GLY A 106 0.78 0.93 -22.07
CA GLY A 106 0.91 2.03 -21.13
C GLY A 106 2.28 2.06 -20.49
N TYR A 107 2.42 2.90 -19.48
CA TYR A 107 3.64 3.04 -18.71
C TYR A 107 3.33 3.35 -17.24
N GLY A 108 4.24 2.92 -16.37
CA GLY A 108 4.23 3.17 -14.94
C GLY A 108 5.28 4.21 -14.62
N ILE A 109 4.98 5.08 -13.66
CA ILE A 109 5.88 6.11 -13.14
C ILE A 109 6.31 5.66 -11.75
N ALA A 110 7.59 5.35 -11.59
CA ALA A 110 8.15 4.94 -10.30
C ALA A 110 8.04 6.08 -9.28
N CYS A 111 7.54 5.73 -8.09
CA CYS A 111 7.33 6.66 -6.99
C CYS A 111 8.48 6.60 -5.99
N GLY A 112 8.66 7.67 -5.21
CA GLY A 112 9.70 7.79 -4.19
C GLY A 112 11.13 7.99 -4.70
N LEU A 113 11.34 8.11 -6.02
CA LEU A 113 12.66 8.36 -6.61
C LEU A 113 12.95 9.85 -6.82
N PRO A 114 14.22 10.30 -6.76
CA PRO A 114 14.62 11.63 -7.17
C PRO A 114 14.22 11.94 -8.64
N PRO A 115 14.05 13.23 -9.00
CA PRO A 115 14.16 14.40 -8.13
C PRO A 115 12.88 14.74 -7.37
N HIS A 116 11.74 14.15 -7.76
CA HIS A 116 10.43 14.55 -7.25
C HIS A 116 10.01 13.82 -5.97
N HIS A 117 10.61 12.67 -5.68
CA HIS A 117 10.20 11.77 -4.60
C HIS A 117 8.67 11.57 -4.61
N LEU A 118 8.16 11.24 -5.79
CA LEU A 118 6.73 11.25 -6.09
C LEU A 118 5.95 10.39 -5.10
N ILE A 119 4.85 10.94 -4.57
CA ILE A 119 3.88 10.29 -3.71
C ILE A 119 2.55 10.29 -4.46
N GLY A 120 2.09 9.13 -4.87
CA GLY A 120 0.77 8.95 -5.47
C GLY A 120 -0.29 8.73 -4.40
N VAL A 121 -1.35 9.54 -4.40
CA VAL A 121 -2.60 9.23 -3.68
C VAL A 121 -3.59 8.68 -4.70
N ASP A 122 -3.76 7.36 -4.70
CA ASP A 122 -4.60 6.61 -5.62
C ASP A 122 -5.97 6.38 -4.97
N LEU A 123 -6.97 7.10 -5.49
CA LEU A 123 -8.34 7.16 -5.01
C LEU A 123 -9.21 6.24 -5.88
N ASP A 124 -9.50 5.06 -5.37
CA ASP A 124 -10.37 4.07 -6.01
C ASP A 124 -11.86 4.42 -5.82
N THR A 125 -12.68 4.18 -6.85
CA THR A 125 -14.14 4.37 -6.86
C THR A 125 -14.91 3.05 -6.96
N LYS A 126 -14.40 1.98 -6.31
CA LYS A 126 -15.07 0.67 -6.27
C LYS A 126 -16.41 0.77 -5.53
N SER A 127 -17.39 -0.05 -5.93
CA SER A 127 -18.73 -0.07 -5.31
C SER A 127 -18.63 -0.20 -3.78
N GLY A 128 -19.27 0.73 -3.06
CA GLY A 128 -19.27 0.79 -1.60
C GLY A 128 -18.11 1.58 -0.96
N THR A 129 -17.17 2.12 -1.75
CA THR A 129 -16.05 2.93 -1.24
C THR A 129 -16.03 4.31 -1.89
N ASP A 130 -16.23 5.37 -1.08
CA ASP A 130 -16.06 6.76 -1.50
C ASP A 130 -14.73 7.32 -0.94
N SER A 131 -13.64 6.95 -1.59
CA SER A 131 -12.28 7.37 -1.23
C SER A 131 -12.08 8.89 -1.28
N THR A 132 -12.82 9.59 -2.14
CA THR A 132 -12.73 11.06 -2.26
C THR A 132 -13.34 11.72 -1.03
N THR A 133 -14.52 11.28 -0.60
CA THR A 133 -15.11 11.77 0.66
C THR A 133 -14.27 11.37 1.86
N ALA A 134 -13.73 10.15 1.90
CA ALA A 134 -12.83 9.73 2.96
C ALA A 134 -11.55 10.59 3.04
N LEU A 135 -10.98 11.00 1.89
CA LEU A 135 -9.84 11.93 1.87
C LEU A 135 -10.24 13.32 2.38
N ARG A 136 -11.44 13.82 2.04
CA ARG A 136 -11.95 15.09 2.58
C ARG A 136 -12.17 15.03 4.09
N GLU A 137 -12.71 13.93 4.61
CA GLU A 137 -12.84 13.72 6.05
C GLU A 137 -11.47 13.71 6.74
N LEU A 138 -10.47 13.04 6.17
CA LEU A 138 -9.10 13.06 6.68
C LEU A 138 -8.50 14.47 6.66
N ALA A 139 -8.70 15.21 5.56
CA ALA A 139 -8.29 16.60 5.41
C ALA A 139 -8.88 17.51 6.51
N LEU A 140 -10.18 17.38 6.79
CA LEU A 140 -10.84 18.11 7.87
C LEU A 140 -10.33 17.70 9.25
N ARG A 141 -10.22 16.38 9.52
CA ARG A 141 -9.77 15.87 10.83
C ARG A 141 -8.32 16.25 11.16
N HIS A 142 -7.46 16.26 10.15
CA HIS A 142 -6.02 16.51 10.32
C HIS A 142 -5.58 17.88 9.80
N LEU A 143 -6.54 18.77 9.51
CA LEU A 143 -6.34 20.16 9.16
C LEU A 143 -5.34 20.35 8.00
N PHE A 144 -5.57 19.67 6.88
CA PHE A 144 -4.83 19.90 5.64
C PHE A 144 -5.74 20.12 4.45
N THR A 145 -5.21 20.75 3.40
CA THR A 145 -5.83 20.81 2.08
C THR A 145 -4.88 20.16 1.07
N ILE A 146 -5.43 19.61 -0.02
CA ILE A 146 -4.60 19.17 -1.14
C ILE A 146 -4.35 20.39 -2.04
N PRO A 147 -3.09 20.82 -2.23
CA PRO A 147 -2.79 21.92 -3.14
C PRO A 147 -3.12 21.56 -4.59
N PRO A 148 -3.34 22.55 -5.48
CA PRO A 148 -3.44 22.29 -6.92
C PRO A 148 -2.24 21.48 -7.41
N THR A 149 -2.50 20.33 -8.00
CA THR A 149 -1.45 19.38 -8.43
C THR A 149 -1.90 18.56 -9.63
N VAL A 150 -0.99 17.77 -10.21
CA VAL A 150 -1.35 16.83 -11.28
C VAL A 150 -2.39 15.83 -10.77
N VAL A 151 -3.48 15.72 -11.51
CA VAL A 151 -4.55 14.75 -11.27
C VAL A 151 -4.74 13.90 -12.53
N VAL A 152 -4.68 12.59 -12.38
CA VAL A 152 -4.98 11.63 -13.46
C VAL A 152 -6.30 10.94 -13.14
N VAL A 153 -7.27 11.03 -14.05
CA VAL A 153 -8.52 10.28 -13.99
C VAL A 153 -8.26 8.86 -14.48
N THR A 154 -8.65 7.89 -13.66
CA THR A 154 -8.56 6.47 -13.99
C THR A 154 -9.78 6.04 -14.81
N PRO A 155 -9.68 4.97 -15.62
CA PRO A 155 -10.82 4.50 -16.42
C PRO A 155 -12.05 4.10 -15.60
N SER A 156 -11.87 3.68 -14.35
CA SER A 156 -12.96 3.32 -13.43
C SER A 156 -13.63 4.52 -12.74
N GLY A 157 -13.21 5.75 -13.05
CA GLY A 157 -13.72 6.98 -12.42
C GLY A 157 -12.96 7.44 -11.18
N GLY A 158 -11.97 6.66 -10.72
CA GLY A 158 -11.04 7.03 -9.66
C GLY A 158 -10.02 8.08 -10.08
N ARG A 159 -9.14 8.49 -9.16
CA ARG A 159 -8.15 9.55 -9.41
C ARG A 159 -6.78 9.24 -8.80
N HIS A 160 -5.70 9.54 -9.51
CA HIS A 160 -4.37 9.64 -8.93
C HIS A 160 -4.06 11.12 -8.68
N LEU A 161 -3.76 11.49 -7.44
CA LEU A 161 -3.18 12.78 -7.09
C LEU A 161 -1.67 12.61 -6.95
N TRP A 162 -0.90 13.48 -7.59
CA TRP A 162 0.56 13.40 -7.56
C TRP A 162 1.08 14.45 -6.57
N LEU A 163 1.86 14.04 -5.58
CA LEU A 163 2.50 14.95 -4.64
C LEU A 163 4.01 14.70 -4.63
N THR A 164 4.81 15.65 -4.16
CA THR A 164 6.25 15.46 -3.94
C THR A 164 6.56 15.29 -2.47
N GLY A 165 7.48 14.38 -2.17
CA GLY A 165 8.03 14.17 -0.83
C GLY A 165 9.34 14.95 -0.62
N PRO A 166 9.73 15.22 0.64
CA PRO A 166 11.09 15.64 0.96
C PRO A 166 12.13 14.57 0.55
N PRO A 167 13.34 14.96 0.12
CA PRO A 167 14.34 14.02 -0.39
C PRO A 167 14.90 13.07 0.66
N ASP A 168 14.86 13.46 1.94
CA ASP A 168 15.31 12.70 3.10
C ASP A 168 14.23 11.80 3.71
N VAL A 169 13.03 11.79 3.12
CA VAL A 169 11.86 11.06 3.65
C VAL A 169 11.42 9.98 2.68
N VAL A 170 11.52 8.72 3.12
CA VAL A 170 11.01 7.57 2.37
C VAL A 170 9.56 7.30 2.76
N VAL A 171 8.63 7.67 1.88
CA VAL A 171 7.21 7.30 2.02
C VAL A 171 7.01 5.86 1.54
N PRO A 172 6.51 4.94 2.38
CA PRO A 172 6.27 3.56 1.96
C PRO A 172 5.04 3.45 1.05
N ASN A 173 5.03 2.44 0.18
CA ASN A 173 3.81 2.02 -0.50
C ASN A 173 2.84 1.39 0.51
N SER A 174 1.56 1.75 0.47
CA SER A 174 0.54 1.17 1.34
C SER A 174 -0.81 1.10 0.65
N ALA A 175 -1.60 0.07 0.94
CA ALA A 175 -2.93 -0.10 0.38
C ALA A 175 -3.99 0.09 1.47
N SER A 176 -4.96 0.98 1.22
CA SER A 176 -6.09 1.27 2.10
C SER A 176 -5.73 1.52 3.58
N ARG A 177 -4.52 2.03 3.86
CA ARG A 177 -4.07 2.25 5.25
C ARG A 177 -4.71 3.49 5.87
N LEU A 178 -4.91 4.54 5.07
CA LEU A 178 -5.54 5.78 5.53
C LEU A 178 -7.06 5.64 5.64
N ALA A 179 -7.66 5.01 4.63
CA ALA A 179 -9.08 4.67 4.57
C ALA A 179 -9.29 3.62 3.45
N PRO A 180 -10.43 2.91 3.41
CA PRO A 180 -10.80 2.08 2.26
C PRO A 180 -10.67 2.84 0.95
N GLY A 181 -10.01 2.22 -0.05
CA GLY A 181 -9.88 2.77 -1.40
C GLY A 181 -8.95 3.98 -1.52
N ILE A 182 -8.17 4.30 -0.47
CA ILE A 182 -7.06 5.25 -0.55
C ILE A 182 -5.75 4.46 -0.49
N ASP A 183 -5.13 4.29 -1.64
CA ASP A 183 -3.81 3.67 -1.78
C ASP A 183 -2.73 4.75 -1.89
N ILE A 184 -1.58 4.50 -1.27
CA ILE A 184 -0.41 5.38 -1.34
C ILE A 184 0.67 4.68 -2.14
N ARG A 185 1.04 5.27 -3.28
CA ARG A 185 2.17 4.85 -4.10
C ARG A 185 3.40 5.64 -3.70
N GLY A 186 4.24 5.04 -2.86
CA GLY A 186 5.52 5.59 -2.40
C GLY A 186 6.69 4.82 -3.00
N ALA A 187 7.80 4.76 -2.27
CA ALA A 187 8.98 3.98 -2.67
C ALA A 187 8.63 2.52 -2.99
N GLY A 188 9.15 2.02 -4.12
CA GLY A 188 8.85 0.68 -4.64
C GLY A 188 7.44 0.52 -5.24
N GLY A 189 6.65 1.58 -5.29
CA GLY A 189 5.37 1.64 -5.99
C GLY A 189 5.47 2.42 -7.31
N TYR A 190 4.41 2.33 -8.12
CA TYR A 190 4.28 3.15 -9.33
C TYR A 190 2.84 3.61 -9.55
N LEU A 191 2.68 4.70 -10.28
CA LEU A 191 1.40 5.18 -10.80
C LEU A 191 1.30 4.86 -12.28
N VAL A 192 0.10 4.48 -12.76
CA VAL A 192 -0.13 4.41 -14.20
C VAL A 192 -0.19 5.84 -14.76
N GLY A 193 0.63 6.12 -15.76
CA GLY A 193 0.75 7.45 -16.35
C GLY A 193 -0.38 7.78 -17.34
N PRO A 194 -0.72 9.07 -17.54
CA PRO A 194 -1.73 9.51 -18.50
C PRO A 194 -1.36 9.09 -19.93
N GLY A 195 -2.36 8.76 -20.73
CA GLY A 195 -2.24 8.17 -22.07
C GLY A 195 -2.16 6.64 -22.08
N SER A 196 -1.92 6.00 -20.92
CA SER A 196 -1.90 4.55 -20.81
C SER A 196 -3.28 3.93 -21.09
N ARG A 197 -3.31 2.90 -21.93
CA ARG A 197 -4.53 2.18 -22.33
C ARG A 197 -4.60 0.83 -21.62
N THR A 198 -5.77 0.55 -21.06
CA THR A 198 -6.12 -0.70 -20.38
C THR A 198 -7.38 -1.32 -20.99
N ASP A 199 -7.75 -2.50 -20.52
CA ASP A 199 -9.00 -3.15 -20.94
C ASP A 199 -10.26 -2.37 -20.50
N HIS A 200 -10.13 -1.47 -19.53
CA HIS A 200 -11.23 -0.66 -19.00
C HIS A 200 -11.26 0.78 -19.56
N GLY A 201 -10.30 1.15 -20.42
CA GLY A 201 -10.21 2.49 -21.00
C GLY A 201 -8.83 3.13 -20.82
N VAL A 202 -8.78 4.46 -20.96
CA VAL A 202 -7.54 5.24 -21.01
C VAL A 202 -7.39 6.10 -19.76
N TYR A 203 -6.19 6.11 -19.18
CA TYR A 203 -5.84 7.06 -18.12
C TYR A 203 -5.69 8.46 -18.73
N GLN A 204 -6.38 9.46 -18.19
CA GLN A 204 -6.40 10.81 -18.75
C GLN A 204 -6.00 11.82 -17.69
N THR A 205 -5.25 12.84 -18.06
CA THR A 205 -5.07 13.98 -17.16
C THR A 205 -6.41 14.67 -16.97
N ALA A 206 -6.76 15.02 -15.73
CA ALA A 206 -7.99 15.73 -15.44
C ALA A 206 -8.01 17.08 -16.19
N PRO A 207 -9.19 17.56 -16.65
CA PRO A 207 -9.32 18.89 -17.24
C PRO A 207 -8.72 19.96 -16.33
N GLY A 208 -7.89 20.85 -16.90
CA GLY A 208 -7.21 21.90 -16.16
C GLY A 208 -5.96 21.45 -15.36
N ALA A 209 -5.65 20.16 -15.26
CA ALA A 209 -4.48 19.68 -14.51
C ALA A 209 -3.22 19.45 -15.39
N ALA A 210 -3.33 19.59 -16.72
CA ALA A 210 -2.26 19.24 -17.66
C ALA A 210 -1.00 20.13 -17.56
N HIS A 211 -1.15 21.37 -17.09
CA HIS A 211 -0.05 22.33 -16.94
C HIS A 211 0.52 22.35 -15.52
N LEU A 212 -0.08 21.61 -14.59
CA LEU A 212 0.35 21.59 -13.19
C LEU A 212 1.59 20.71 -13.05
N SER A 213 2.44 21.07 -12.09
CA SER A 213 3.52 20.21 -11.61
C SER A 213 3.07 19.48 -10.34
N PRO A 214 3.67 18.31 -10.00
CA PRO A 214 3.42 17.68 -8.70
C PRO A 214 3.72 18.65 -7.56
N ALA A 215 2.73 18.92 -6.72
CA ALA A 215 2.86 19.85 -5.61
C ALA A 215 3.44 19.18 -4.35
N PRO A 216 4.10 19.94 -3.45
CA PRO A 216 4.56 19.40 -2.17
C PRO A 216 3.46 18.73 -1.37
N CYS A 217 3.76 17.56 -0.80
CA CYS A 217 2.85 16.87 0.10
C CYS A 217 2.60 17.72 1.36
N PRO A 218 1.34 18.03 1.72
CA PRO A 218 1.03 18.76 2.95
C PRO A 218 1.63 18.06 4.18
N THR A 219 2.31 18.82 5.05
CA THR A 219 2.98 18.24 6.24
C THR A 219 2.06 17.38 7.11
N PRO A 220 0.78 17.75 7.38
CA PRO A 220 -0.10 16.88 8.15
C PRO A 220 -0.40 15.56 7.44
N LEU A 221 -0.60 15.58 6.12
CA LEU A 221 -0.76 14.35 5.34
C LEU A 221 0.52 13.51 5.39
N LEU A 222 1.69 14.11 5.15
CA LEU A 222 2.97 13.42 5.20
C LEU A 222 3.19 12.68 6.54
N ARG A 223 2.83 13.30 7.67
CA ARG A 223 2.88 12.64 8.99
C ARG A 223 1.99 11.39 9.07
N LEU A 224 0.81 11.41 8.45
CA LEU A 224 -0.06 10.23 8.34
C LEU A 224 0.54 9.16 7.43
N LEU A 225 1.33 9.55 6.43
CA LEU A 225 1.96 8.65 5.47
C LEU A 225 3.12 7.84 6.07
N LEU A 226 3.80 8.40 7.06
CA LEU A 226 4.95 7.79 7.70
C LEU A 226 4.54 6.87 8.86
N PRO A 227 5.29 5.79 9.12
CA PRO A 227 5.10 5.02 10.34
C PRO A 227 5.37 5.92 11.56
N PRO A 228 4.65 5.73 12.68
CA PRO A 228 4.89 6.51 13.89
C PRO A 228 6.36 6.35 14.32
N PRO A 229 7.01 7.42 14.78
CA PRO A 229 8.39 7.35 15.24
C PRO A 229 8.47 6.29 16.34
N ARG A 230 9.36 5.31 16.15
CA ARG A 230 9.64 4.33 17.20
C ARG A 230 10.22 5.14 18.36
N HIS A 231 9.49 5.23 19.47
CA HIS A 231 10.07 5.77 20.70
C HIS A 231 11.29 4.90 21.02
N ALA A 232 12.49 5.47 20.82
CA ALA A 232 13.70 4.84 21.28
C ALA A 232 13.52 4.66 22.78
N ARG A 233 13.40 3.40 23.22
CA ARG A 233 13.49 3.09 24.65
C ARG A 233 14.87 3.58 25.06
N VAL A 234 14.93 4.75 25.69
CA VAL A 234 16.13 5.23 26.34
C VAL A 234 16.40 4.21 27.43
N GLY A 235 17.25 3.23 27.09
CA GLY A 235 17.81 2.34 28.07
C GLY A 235 18.68 3.20 28.97
N LEU A 236 18.18 3.55 30.14
CA LEU A 236 19.04 3.91 31.26
C LEU A 236 19.97 2.71 31.47
N ARG A 237 21.18 2.79 30.90
CA ARG A 237 22.33 2.00 31.36
C ARG A 237 22.67 2.53 32.74
N GLY A 238 22.00 1.96 33.75
CA GLY A 238 22.47 2.04 35.13
C GLY A 238 23.84 1.40 35.21
N THR A 239 24.82 2.19 35.60
CA THR A 239 26.18 1.80 35.96
C THR A 239 26.13 0.75 37.09
N ALA A 240 26.59 -0.46 36.81
CA ALA A 240 26.78 -1.48 37.84
C ALA A 240 28.13 -1.26 38.54
N ALA A 241 28.09 -0.77 39.78
CA ALA A 241 29.14 -0.95 40.77
C ALA A 241 28.65 -2.02 41.77
N GLY A 242 29.49 -3.01 42.06
CA GLY A 242 29.13 -4.22 42.78
C GLY A 242 29.02 -4.11 44.29
N THR A 243 28.43 -5.13 44.91
CA THR A 243 28.94 -6.00 45.99
C THR A 243 27.77 -6.57 46.83
N GLY A 244 27.83 -7.85 47.20
CA GLY A 244 27.17 -8.37 48.43
C GLY A 244 25.98 -9.33 48.31
N ARG A 245 26.27 -10.63 48.14
CA ARG A 245 25.87 -11.82 48.94
C ARG A 245 24.46 -11.95 49.63
N GLU A 246 23.75 -13.03 49.22
CA GLU A 246 22.89 -14.02 50.00
C GLU A 246 21.40 -13.70 50.36
N PRO A 247 20.54 -14.73 50.63
CA PRO A 247 19.29 -14.98 49.90
C PRO A 247 18.01 -14.94 50.78
N GLY A 248 16.83 -14.89 50.15
CA GLY A 248 15.55 -15.01 50.86
C GLY A 248 14.37 -15.31 49.94
N HIS A 249 13.69 -16.42 50.20
CA HIS A 249 12.37 -16.77 49.69
C HIS A 249 11.33 -15.68 50.04
N GLY A 250 10.45 -15.36 49.09
CA GLY A 250 9.32 -14.47 49.32
C GLY A 250 8.43 -14.33 48.09
N THR A 251 7.37 -15.13 48.07
CA THR A 251 6.21 -15.01 47.17
C THR A 251 5.63 -13.59 47.20
N GLY A 252 5.48 -12.93 46.05
CA GLY A 252 4.91 -11.59 45.97
C GLY A 252 4.53 -11.19 44.55
N SER A 253 3.28 -11.45 44.19
CA SER A 253 2.58 -10.87 43.05
C SER A 253 2.68 -9.34 43.06
N ARG A 254 3.23 -8.74 42.00
CA ARG A 254 2.98 -7.34 41.61
C ARG A 254 3.02 -7.19 40.10
N THR A 255 1.89 -7.50 39.47
CA THR A 255 1.48 -6.92 38.18
C THR A 255 1.27 -5.41 38.37
N GLY A 256 2.33 -4.63 38.19
CA GLY A 256 2.24 -3.18 38.08
C GLY A 256 2.19 -2.77 36.61
N SER A 257 1.04 -2.94 35.95
CA SER A 257 0.77 -2.23 34.70
C SER A 257 0.53 -0.75 35.06
N HIS A 258 1.43 0.13 34.63
CA HIS A 258 1.26 1.57 34.82
C HIS A 258 -0.10 2.02 34.22
N PRO A 259 -0.91 2.82 34.95
CA PRO A 259 -2.20 3.31 34.45
C PRO A 259 -2.07 4.11 33.15
N ASP A 260 -0.91 4.72 32.89
CA ASP A 260 -0.61 5.44 31.64
C ASP A 260 -0.51 4.51 30.41
N ASP A 261 -0.03 3.27 30.55
CA ASP A 261 0.04 2.30 29.45
C ASP A 261 -1.34 1.69 29.14
N ALA A 262 -2.19 1.53 30.15
CA ALA A 262 -3.57 1.06 29.97
C ALA A 262 -4.44 2.15 29.33
N LEU A 263 -4.25 3.41 29.72
CA LEU A 263 -4.95 4.55 29.15
C LEU A 263 -4.48 4.83 27.71
N ALA A 264 -3.19 4.74 27.42
CA ALA A 264 -2.66 4.85 26.06
C ALA A 264 -3.17 3.72 25.13
N ARG A 265 -3.31 2.50 25.66
CA ARG A 265 -3.94 1.37 24.95
C ARG A 265 -5.45 1.52 24.77
N ALA A 266 -6.15 2.13 25.73
CA ALA A 266 -7.59 2.39 25.63
C ALA A 266 -7.91 3.40 24.52
N HIS A 267 -7.08 4.44 24.33
CA HIS A 267 -7.22 5.39 23.22
C HIS A 267 -6.77 4.83 21.86
N GLN A 268 -6.04 3.70 21.87
CA GLN A 268 -5.57 3.02 20.66
C GLN A 268 -6.73 2.23 20.03
N GLY A 269 -7.67 2.95 19.42
CA GLY A 269 -8.87 2.35 18.83
C GLY A 269 -10.02 3.32 18.59
N ASP A 270 -10.05 4.44 19.30
CA ASP A 270 -11.12 5.44 19.21
C ASP A 270 -11.30 5.95 17.78
N GLY A 271 -10.21 6.15 17.04
CA GLY A 271 -10.27 6.54 15.64
C GLY A 271 -10.99 5.52 14.75
N LEU A 272 -10.85 4.22 15.02
CA LEU A 272 -11.54 3.16 14.28
C LEU A 272 -13.04 3.12 14.62
N ILE A 273 -13.38 3.33 15.89
CA ILE A 273 -14.78 3.41 16.36
C ILE A 273 -15.47 4.63 15.73
N GLN A 274 -14.84 5.81 15.82
CA GLN A 274 -15.35 7.05 15.22
C GLN A 274 -15.48 6.93 13.70
N PHE A 275 -14.54 6.23 13.05
CA PHE A 275 -14.62 5.97 11.61
C PHE A 275 -15.86 5.14 11.22
N VAL A 276 -16.25 4.16 12.06
CA VAL A 276 -17.49 3.39 11.86
C VAL A 276 -18.71 4.27 12.15
N LEU A 277 -18.71 5.05 13.24
CA LEU A 277 -19.82 5.93 13.62
C LEU A 277 -20.16 6.96 12.54
N SER A 278 -19.17 7.42 11.78
CA SER A 278 -19.39 8.37 10.68
C SER A 278 -19.87 7.72 9.37
N ALA A 279 -20.29 6.45 9.39
CA ALA A 279 -20.72 5.73 8.19
C ALA A 279 -22.12 6.16 7.72
N HIS A 280 -22.22 6.53 6.44
CA HIS A 280 -23.50 6.82 5.78
C HIS A 280 -24.16 5.54 5.23
N THR A 281 -25.44 5.62 4.87
CA THR A 281 -26.17 4.53 4.20
C THR A 281 -25.39 4.03 2.98
N GLY A 282 -25.21 2.71 2.87
CA GLY A 282 -24.42 2.07 1.80
C GLY A 282 -22.93 1.88 2.11
N GLN A 283 -22.38 2.49 3.17
CA GLN A 283 -20.96 2.37 3.54
C GLN A 283 -20.73 1.60 4.85
N ARG A 284 -21.78 1.37 5.65
CA ARG A 284 -21.72 0.83 7.02
C ARG A 284 -20.96 -0.49 7.14
N ASN A 285 -21.31 -1.47 6.30
CA ASN A 285 -20.65 -2.78 6.30
C ASN A 285 -19.16 -2.67 5.90
N THR A 286 -18.87 -1.96 4.82
CA THR A 286 -17.51 -1.77 4.30
C THR A 286 -16.60 -1.04 5.30
N ARG A 287 -17.11 0.00 5.95
CA ARG A 287 -16.36 0.75 6.97
C ARG A 287 -16.12 -0.08 8.22
N LEU A 288 -17.11 -0.84 8.68
CA LEU A 288 -16.94 -1.79 9.78
C LEU A 288 -15.90 -2.86 9.45
N PHE A 289 -16.00 -3.48 8.27
CA PHE A 289 -15.06 -4.51 7.83
C PHE A 289 -13.63 -3.99 7.82
N TRP A 290 -13.42 -2.80 7.26
CA TRP A 290 -12.11 -2.15 7.25
C TRP A 290 -11.60 -1.85 8.66
N ALA A 291 -12.43 -1.26 9.52
CA ALA A 291 -12.04 -0.91 10.89
C ALA A 291 -11.67 -2.16 11.69
N ALA A 292 -12.40 -3.26 11.50
CA ALA A 292 -12.11 -4.54 12.11
C ALA A 292 -10.77 -5.12 11.60
N CYS A 293 -10.54 -5.18 10.28
CA CYS A 293 -9.24 -5.63 9.73
C CYS A 293 -8.08 -4.82 10.32
N ARG A 294 -8.21 -3.49 10.38
CA ARG A 294 -7.18 -2.62 10.97
C ARG A 294 -6.97 -2.87 12.45
N ALA A 295 -8.04 -3.11 13.22
CA ALA A 295 -7.92 -3.48 14.63
C ALA A 295 -7.14 -4.79 14.79
N TYR A 296 -7.45 -5.83 14.00
CA TYR A 296 -6.75 -7.12 14.07
C TYR A 296 -5.29 -7.02 13.62
N GLU A 297 -4.98 -6.27 12.56
CA GLU A 297 -3.60 -6.08 12.08
C GLU A 297 -2.70 -5.40 13.11
N ASN A 298 -3.29 -4.52 13.94
CA ASN A 298 -2.57 -3.82 15.02
C ASN A 298 -2.65 -4.54 16.37
N GLY A 299 -3.22 -5.75 16.44
CA GLY A 299 -3.33 -6.53 17.68
C GLY A 299 -4.40 -6.03 18.66
N LEU A 300 -5.30 -5.16 18.21
CA LEU A 300 -6.38 -4.54 19.01
C LEU A 300 -7.75 -5.23 18.77
N GLY A 301 -7.81 -6.19 17.85
CA GLY A 301 -9.04 -6.85 17.40
C GLY A 301 -9.92 -7.38 18.55
N PRO A 302 -9.39 -8.22 19.46
CA PRO A 302 -10.17 -8.73 20.59
C PRO A 302 -10.71 -7.62 21.51
N THR A 303 -9.91 -6.58 21.76
CA THR A 303 -10.28 -5.45 22.63
C THR A 303 -11.36 -4.57 22.01
N LEU A 304 -11.27 -4.30 20.70
CA LEU A 304 -12.17 -3.36 20.02
C LEU A 304 -13.42 -4.01 19.41
N THR A 305 -13.52 -5.35 19.40
CA THR A 305 -14.61 -6.07 18.72
C THR A 305 -15.99 -5.64 19.21
N ALA A 306 -16.22 -5.53 20.52
CA ALA A 306 -17.52 -5.12 21.06
C ALA A 306 -17.86 -3.67 20.64
N ALA A 307 -16.93 -2.74 20.85
CA ALA A 307 -17.12 -1.34 20.53
C ALA A 307 -17.36 -1.09 19.02
N LEU A 308 -16.67 -1.83 18.14
CA LEU A 308 -16.89 -1.75 16.69
C LEU A 308 -18.27 -2.28 16.28
N ILE A 309 -18.75 -3.37 16.90
CA ILE A 309 -20.10 -3.89 16.67
C ILE A 309 -21.15 -2.87 17.11
N ASP A 310 -20.98 -2.30 18.31
CA ASP A 310 -21.93 -1.32 18.86
C ASP A 310 -21.99 -0.06 18.00
N ALA A 311 -20.83 0.45 17.55
CA ALA A 311 -20.75 1.57 16.61
C ALA A 311 -21.47 1.28 15.28
N ALA A 312 -21.30 0.07 14.73
CA ALA A 312 -21.98 -0.30 13.49
C ALA A 312 -23.50 -0.42 13.67
N VAL A 313 -23.96 -0.98 14.79
CA VAL A 313 -25.39 -1.05 15.12
C VAL A 313 -25.98 0.34 15.28
N HIS A 314 -25.24 1.27 15.92
CA HIS A 314 -25.65 2.67 16.04
C HIS A 314 -25.85 3.34 14.67
N THR A 315 -25.02 3.00 13.68
CA THR A 315 -25.19 3.52 12.31
C THR A 315 -26.37 2.89 11.57
N GLY A 316 -27.04 1.88 12.14
CA GLY A 316 -28.18 1.17 11.55
C GLY A 316 -27.81 -0.12 10.80
N LEU A 317 -26.67 -0.74 11.09
CA LEU A 317 -26.34 -2.08 10.61
C LEU A 317 -26.95 -3.15 11.55
N PRO A 318 -27.66 -4.18 11.07
CA PRO A 318 -28.20 -5.23 11.94
C PRO A 318 -27.10 -5.92 12.76
N LEU A 319 -27.35 -6.17 14.06
CA LEU A 319 -26.37 -6.77 14.98
C LEU A 319 -25.76 -8.08 14.44
N ARG A 320 -26.58 -8.94 13.83
CA ARG A 320 -26.13 -10.20 13.21
C ARG A 320 -25.12 -9.96 12.09
N GLU A 321 -25.34 -8.92 11.29
CA GLU A 321 -24.50 -8.55 10.16
C GLU A 321 -23.19 -7.92 10.65
N ALA A 322 -23.27 -7.05 11.66
CA ALA A 322 -22.09 -6.47 12.30
C ALA A 322 -21.16 -7.55 12.88
N ARG A 323 -21.72 -8.52 13.63
CA ARG A 323 -20.97 -9.67 14.16
C ARG A 323 -20.33 -10.50 13.06
N SER A 324 -21.09 -10.83 12.01
CA SER A 324 -20.56 -11.59 10.86
C SER A 324 -19.40 -10.87 10.17
N THR A 325 -19.52 -9.56 10.01
CA THR A 325 -18.50 -8.70 9.38
C THR A 325 -17.20 -8.68 10.15
N VAL A 326 -17.25 -8.47 11.48
CA VAL A 326 -16.06 -8.50 12.34
C VAL A 326 -15.43 -9.89 12.39
N ALA A 327 -16.24 -10.95 12.44
CA ALA A 327 -15.74 -12.33 12.38
C ALA A 327 -15.06 -12.64 11.03
N SER A 328 -15.57 -12.07 9.93
CA SER A 328 -14.93 -12.18 8.62
C SER A 328 -13.56 -11.52 8.59
N ALA A 329 -13.46 -10.29 9.12
CA ALA A 329 -12.19 -9.56 9.24
C ALA A 329 -11.15 -10.30 10.08
N ALA A 330 -11.57 -10.91 11.20
CA ALA A 330 -10.71 -11.70 12.07
C ALA A 330 -10.09 -12.92 11.36
N ARG A 331 -10.84 -13.57 10.46
CA ARG A 331 -10.35 -14.72 9.67
C ARG A 331 -9.38 -14.31 8.56
N MET A 332 -9.54 -13.11 8.01
CA MET A 332 -8.70 -12.63 6.90
C MET A 332 -7.36 -12.04 7.36
N THR A 333 -7.19 -11.76 8.65
CA THR A 333 -5.96 -11.17 9.19
C THR A 333 -5.04 -12.26 9.74
N PRO A 334 -3.81 -12.45 9.21
CA PRO A 334 -2.91 -13.49 9.70
C PRO A 334 -2.54 -13.23 11.16
N ARG A 335 -2.73 -14.25 12.02
CA ARG A 335 -2.30 -14.20 13.42
C ARG A 335 -0.78 -14.12 13.47
N ARG A 336 -0.22 -13.12 14.15
CA ARG A 336 1.20 -13.13 14.51
C ARG A 336 1.49 -14.39 15.34
N PRO A 337 2.50 -15.19 14.99
CA PRO A 337 2.97 -16.23 15.90
C PRO A 337 3.43 -15.56 17.20
N THR A 338 2.94 -16.09 18.31
CA THR A 338 3.27 -15.70 19.68
C THR A 338 4.72 -15.99 20.01
#